data_AF-A0A2D2M8E3-F1
#
_entry.id   AF-A0A2D2M8E3-F1
#
_cell.length_a   1.000
_cell.length_b   1.000
_cell.length_c   1.000
_cell.angle_alpha   90.00
_cell.angle_beta   90.00
_cell.angle_gamma   90.00
#
_symmetry.space_group_name_H-M   'P 1'
#
loop_
_entity.id
_entity.type
_entity.pdbx_description
1 polymer ?
#
loop_
_entity_poly.entity_id
_entity_poly.type
_entity_poly.pdbx_seq_one_letter_code
_entity_poly.pdbx_strand_id
1 'polypeptide(L)'
;MKRTFGAVFCLGLALAANAEEKLRVIDLSPGGPVSAEAAERGRKQIEAQKAAARITPDEAMQFMQRLSETVDKGHAQAKTGAMDGKAIRNQAIALNKLQDEGARFRVLFAPFVSCGDASSDAALSWQGLIGGNKEQFVEYHQKYIVAAMECIQAAQGNASGS
;
A
#
# COMPACT_ATOMS: atom_id res chain seq x y z
N MET A 1 14.45 -38.44 48.99
CA MET A 1 14.74 -39.39 47.88
C MET A 1 13.47 -39.49 47.05
N LYS A 2 13.37 -39.29 45.73
CA LYS A 2 14.31 -39.15 44.61
C LYS A 2 13.71 -38.12 43.65
N ARG A 3 14.50 -37.13 43.24
CA ARG A 3 14.25 -36.27 42.08
C ARG A 3 14.76 -37.01 40.85
N THR A 4 13.99 -37.08 39.77
CA THR A 4 14.57 -37.21 38.43
C THR A 4 13.73 -36.37 37.46
N PHE A 5 14.37 -35.30 37.00
CA PHE A 5 13.99 -34.49 35.86
C PHE A 5 14.03 -35.36 34.60
N GLY A 6 13.02 -35.23 33.74
CA GLY A 6 13.01 -35.80 32.40
C GLY A 6 12.49 -34.75 31.44
N ALA A 7 13.35 -33.79 31.09
CA ALA A 7 13.12 -32.88 29.98
C ALA A 7 13.45 -33.62 28.68
N VAL A 8 12.45 -33.80 27.81
CA VAL A 8 12.67 -34.08 26.39
C VAL A 8 11.94 -33.00 25.62
N PHE A 9 12.69 -31.94 25.36
CA PHE A 9 12.34 -30.84 24.47
C PHE A 9 12.80 -31.25 23.07
N CYS A 10 11.93 -31.89 22.30
CA CYS A 10 12.16 -32.19 20.88
C CYS A 10 10.96 -31.73 20.06
N LEU A 11 10.77 -30.42 19.95
CA LEU A 11 9.85 -29.80 19.01
C LEU A 11 10.56 -28.60 18.38
N GLY A 12 11.32 -28.88 17.34
CA GLY A 12 12.05 -27.84 16.63
C GLY A 12 12.83 -28.43 15.49
N LEU A 13 12.14 -28.82 14.42
CA LEU A 13 12.71 -28.96 13.05
C LEU A 13 11.64 -29.17 11.95
N ALA A 14 10.34 -28.96 12.22
CA ALA A 14 9.28 -29.18 11.22
C ALA A 14 8.68 -27.92 10.58
N LEU A 15 9.15 -26.71 10.92
CA LEU A 15 8.56 -25.47 10.39
C LEU A 15 9.18 -24.96 9.08
N ALA A 16 10.34 -25.46 8.64
CA ALA A 16 10.97 -24.99 7.41
C ALA A 16 10.41 -25.67 6.13
N ALA A 17 9.83 -26.86 6.24
CA ALA A 17 9.33 -27.62 5.09
C ALA A 17 7.94 -27.19 4.59
N ASN A 18 7.18 -26.43 5.39
CA ASN A 18 5.78 -26.09 5.09
C ASN A 18 5.60 -24.72 4.39
N ALA A 19 6.68 -23.94 4.24
CA ALA A 19 6.64 -22.67 3.52
C ALA A 19 6.79 -22.85 1.99
N GLU A 20 7.58 -23.83 1.55
CA GLU A 20 7.80 -24.09 0.12
C GLU A 20 6.59 -24.74 -0.58
N GLU A 21 5.73 -25.45 0.15
CA GLU A 21 4.61 -26.17 -0.47
C GLU A 21 3.33 -25.30 -0.64
N LYS A 22 3.21 -24.19 0.09
CA LYS A 22 2.03 -23.29 0.00
C LYS A 22 2.08 -22.26 -1.13
N LEU A 23 3.14 -22.26 -1.94
CA LEU A 23 3.25 -21.43 -3.15
C LEU A 23 3.13 -22.26 -4.44
N ARG A 24 2.62 -23.50 -4.38
CA ARG A 24 2.18 -24.22 -5.58
C ARG A 24 0.96 -23.50 -6.17
N VAL A 25 1.29 -22.56 -7.05
CA VAL A 25 0.52 -21.95 -8.12
C VAL A 25 -0.85 -22.61 -8.30
N ILE A 26 -1.90 -21.80 -8.14
CA ILE A 26 -3.24 -22.13 -8.63
C ILE A 26 -3.10 -22.29 -10.16
N ASP A 27 -2.92 -23.53 -10.62
CA ASP A 27 -2.92 -23.89 -12.03
C ASP A 27 -4.37 -23.92 -12.52
N LEU A 28 -4.85 -22.77 -13.02
CA LEU A 28 -6.14 -22.66 -13.69
C LEU A 28 -5.96 -23.08 -15.16
N SER A 29 -6.00 -24.39 -15.40
CA SER A 29 -6.14 -25.09 -16.69
C SER A 29 -4.83 -25.51 -17.39
N PRO A 30 -4.58 -26.84 -17.53
CA PRO A 30 -3.46 -27.34 -18.29
C PRO A 30 -3.82 -27.39 -19.78
N GLY A 31 -3.21 -26.51 -20.59
CA GLY A 31 -3.01 -26.83 -22.02
C GLY A 31 -3.74 -25.99 -23.07
N GLY A 32 -4.21 -24.77 -22.76
CA GLY A 32 -4.53 -23.79 -23.80
C GLY A 32 -3.32 -22.93 -24.16
N PRO A 33 -3.06 -22.58 -25.43
CA PRO A 33 -2.00 -21.62 -25.76
C PRO A 33 -2.30 -20.29 -25.08
N VAL A 34 -1.37 -19.83 -24.23
CA VAL A 34 -1.44 -18.49 -23.62
C VAL A 34 -1.40 -17.48 -24.76
N SER A 35 -2.44 -16.67 -24.91
CA SER A 35 -2.47 -15.63 -25.95
C SER A 35 -1.29 -14.68 -25.78
N ALA A 36 -0.83 -14.06 -26.87
CA ALA A 36 0.29 -13.10 -26.82
C ALA A 36 0.01 -11.96 -25.80
N GLU A 37 -1.25 -11.53 -25.71
CA GLU A 37 -1.73 -10.51 -24.77
C GLU A 37 -1.69 -10.98 -23.32
N ALA A 38 -2.02 -12.26 -23.07
CA ALA A 38 -1.92 -12.84 -21.73
C ALA A 38 -0.46 -12.99 -21.29
N ALA A 39 0.42 -13.42 -22.19
CA ALA A 39 1.86 -13.48 -21.94
C ALA A 39 2.46 -12.10 -21.67
N GLU A 40 2.04 -11.07 -22.42
CA GLU A 40 2.48 -9.69 -22.20
C GLU A 40 1.99 -9.13 -20.85
N ARG A 41 0.72 -9.35 -20.49
CA ARG A 41 0.20 -8.97 -19.16
C ARG A 41 0.98 -9.66 -18.04
N GLY A 42 1.27 -10.95 -18.17
CA GLY A 42 2.07 -11.70 -17.20
C GLY A 42 3.47 -11.09 -17.03
N ARG A 43 4.16 -10.77 -18.13
CA ARG A 43 5.47 -10.08 -18.07
C ARG A 43 5.37 -8.75 -17.34
N LYS A 44 4.38 -7.92 -17.66
CA LYS A 44 4.17 -6.61 -17.00
C LYS A 44 3.94 -6.77 -15.50
N GLN A 45 3.16 -7.77 -15.07
CA GLN A 45 2.91 -8.02 -13.65
C GLN A 45 4.18 -8.48 -12.91
N ILE A 46 4.99 -9.35 -13.51
CA ILE A 46 6.26 -9.78 -12.93
C ILE A 46 7.22 -8.60 -12.76
N GLU A 47 7.32 -7.72 -13.76
CA GLU A 47 8.17 -6.54 -13.66
C GLU A 47 7.65 -5.55 -12.61
N ALA A 48 6.33 -5.36 -12.50
CA ALA A 48 5.74 -4.56 -11.42
C ALA A 48 6.05 -5.13 -10.03
N GLN A 49 5.96 -6.46 -9.85
CA GLN A 49 6.33 -7.14 -8.60
C GLN A 49 7.81 -6.95 -8.26
N LYS A 50 8.71 -7.12 -9.23
CA LYS A 50 10.14 -6.87 -9.04
C LYS A 50 10.43 -5.41 -8.69
N ALA A 51 9.74 -4.47 -9.32
CA ALA A 51 9.89 -3.05 -9.03
C ALA A 51 9.39 -2.71 -7.62
N ALA A 52 8.22 -3.24 -7.22
CA ALA A 52 7.66 -3.04 -5.89
C ALA A 52 8.54 -3.65 -4.79
N ALA A 53 9.14 -4.81 -5.03
CA ALA A 53 10.07 -5.46 -4.10
C ALA A 53 11.37 -4.66 -3.88
N ARG A 54 11.70 -3.71 -4.76
CA ARG A 54 12.87 -2.82 -4.62
C ARG A 54 12.57 -1.52 -3.89
N ILE A 55 11.30 -1.24 -3.62
CA ILE A 55 10.92 -0.05 -2.86
C ILE A 55 11.47 -0.19 -1.45
N THR A 56 12.16 0.84 -0.97
CA THR A 56 12.72 0.83 0.38
C THR A 56 11.72 1.40 1.41
N PRO A 57 11.87 1.07 2.70
CA PRO A 57 11.13 1.74 3.77
C PRO A 57 11.27 3.26 3.73
N ASP A 58 12.46 3.78 3.45
CA ASP A 58 12.71 5.22 3.37
C ASP A 58 11.96 5.87 2.21
N GLU A 59 11.93 5.23 1.03
CA GLU A 59 11.12 5.71 -0.11
C GLU A 59 9.63 5.77 0.26
N ALA A 60 9.11 4.74 0.94
CA ALA A 60 7.73 4.70 1.39
C ALA A 60 7.43 5.81 2.42
N MET A 61 8.30 6.00 3.41
CA MET A 61 8.16 7.07 4.41
C MET A 61 8.22 8.47 3.80
N GLN A 62 9.17 8.71 2.89
CA GLN A 62 9.27 9.99 2.19
C GLN A 62 8.02 10.27 1.35
N PHE A 63 7.48 9.24 0.68
CA PHE A 63 6.22 9.35 -0.04
C PHE A 63 5.06 9.72 0.88
N MET A 64 4.90 9.02 2.01
CA MET A 64 3.86 9.32 2.98
C MET A 64 3.98 10.70 3.61
N GLN A 65 5.20 11.18 3.84
CA GLN A 65 5.43 12.54 4.31
C GLN A 65 4.89 13.57 3.30
N ARG A 66 5.25 13.45 2.01
CA ARG A 66 4.74 14.35 0.97
C ARG A 66 3.22 14.27 0.84
N LEU A 67 2.64 13.08 0.97
CA LEU A 67 1.21 12.88 0.93
C LEU A 67 0.50 13.57 2.10
N SER A 68 0.96 13.35 3.34
CA SER A 68 0.38 13.98 4.52
C SER A 68 0.48 15.49 4.46
N GLU A 69 1.66 16.04 4.12
CA GLU A 69 1.85 17.48 3.96
C GLU A 69 0.89 18.08 2.92
N THR A 70 0.64 17.35 1.82
CA THR A 70 -0.30 17.78 0.78
C THR A 70 -1.74 17.73 1.27
N VAL A 71 -2.15 16.67 1.99
CA VAL A 71 -3.49 16.56 2.59
C VAL A 71 -3.72 17.66 3.62
N ASP A 72 -2.77 17.88 4.52
CA ASP A 72 -2.85 18.89 5.59
C ASP A 72 -2.94 20.30 5.02
N LYS A 73 -2.17 20.59 3.96
CA LYS A 73 -2.28 21.86 3.23
C LYS A 73 -3.68 22.05 2.65
N GLY A 74 -4.25 21.03 1.99
CA GLY A 74 -5.60 21.09 1.44
C GLY A 74 -6.66 21.34 2.52
N HIS A 75 -6.55 20.66 3.66
CA HIS A 75 -7.42 20.88 4.81
C HIS A 75 -7.28 22.27 5.42
N ALA A 76 -6.05 22.77 5.59
CA ALA A 76 -5.80 24.10 6.09
C ALA A 76 -6.45 25.15 5.19
N GLN A 77 -6.30 25.01 3.87
CA GLN A 77 -6.96 25.88 2.90
C GLN A 77 -8.48 25.79 3.01
N ALA A 78 -9.06 24.59 3.05
CA ALA A 78 -10.51 24.39 3.11
C ALA A 78 -11.13 24.99 4.39
N LYS A 79 -10.45 24.88 5.52
CA LYS A 79 -10.90 25.44 6.81
C LYS A 79 -11.04 26.96 6.80
N THR A 80 -10.26 27.67 5.97
CA THR A 80 -10.37 29.14 5.86
C THR A 80 -11.67 29.60 5.19
N GLY A 81 -12.38 28.72 4.50
CA GLY A 81 -13.57 29.05 3.71
C GLY A 81 -13.30 29.99 2.51
N ALA A 82 -12.03 30.36 2.27
CA ALA A 82 -11.63 31.36 1.28
C ALA A 82 -10.91 30.75 0.06
N MET A 83 -11.12 29.46 -0.22
CA MET A 83 -10.49 28.80 -1.36
C MET A 83 -11.10 29.26 -2.67
N ASP A 84 -10.29 29.92 -3.51
CA ASP A 84 -10.67 30.20 -4.88
C ASP A 84 -10.55 28.94 -5.78
N GLY A 85 -11.13 29.02 -6.98
CA GLY A 85 -11.08 27.93 -7.94
C GLY A 85 -9.67 27.56 -8.42
N LYS A 86 -8.67 28.44 -8.25
CA LYS A 86 -7.27 28.13 -8.57
C LYS A 86 -6.64 27.29 -7.47
N ALA A 87 -6.86 27.64 -6.21
CA ALA A 87 -6.41 26.88 -5.05
C ALA A 87 -7.00 25.46 -5.06
N ILE A 88 -8.31 25.33 -5.33
CA ILE A 88 -8.98 24.03 -5.46
C ILE A 88 -8.32 23.15 -6.53
N ARG A 89 -8.12 23.71 -7.74
CA ARG A 89 -7.49 22.99 -8.85
C ARG A 89 -6.05 22.61 -8.56
N ASN A 90 -5.26 23.52 -7.99
CA ASN A 90 -3.87 23.24 -7.65
C ASN A 90 -3.74 22.12 -6.62
N GLN A 91 -4.63 22.08 -5.63
CA GLN A 91 -4.67 21.02 -4.64
C GLN A 91 -5.04 19.67 -5.28
N ALA A 92 -6.04 19.65 -6.17
CA ALA A 92 -6.40 18.43 -6.91
C ALA A 92 -5.24 17.92 -7.78
N ILE A 93 -4.53 18.81 -8.47
CA ILE A 93 -3.36 18.45 -9.28
C ILE A 93 -2.25 17.85 -8.39
N ALA A 94 -1.99 18.43 -7.22
CA ALA A 94 -0.99 17.93 -6.30
C ALA A 94 -1.32 16.52 -5.79
N LEU A 95 -2.58 16.28 -5.41
CA LEU A 95 -3.04 14.96 -4.97
C LEU A 95 -3.04 13.94 -6.10
N ASN A 96 -3.49 14.31 -7.31
CA ASN A 96 -3.48 13.40 -8.47
C ASN A 96 -2.04 12.99 -8.84
N LYS A 97 -1.08 13.93 -8.78
CA LYS A 97 0.33 13.61 -9.02
C LYS A 97 0.85 12.57 -8.01
N LEU A 98 0.47 12.71 -6.75
CA LEU A 98 0.84 11.74 -5.70
C LEU A 98 0.09 10.41 -5.85
N GLN A 99 -1.14 10.41 -6.36
CA GLN A 99 -1.89 9.20 -6.69
C GLN A 99 -1.25 8.44 -7.86
N ASP A 100 -0.78 9.16 -8.88
CA ASP A 100 -0.06 8.58 -10.03
C ASP A 100 1.29 8.00 -9.58
N GLU A 101 2.04 8.74 -8.77
CA GLU A 101 3.26 8.24 -8.14
C GLU A 101 2.97 7.03 -7.24
N GLY A 102 1.89 7.10 -6.46
CA GLY A 102 1.37 6.06 -5.57
C GLY A 102 1.03 4.75 -6.29
N ALA A 103 0.81 4.78 -7.61
CA ALA A 103 0.54 3.59 -8.41
C ALA A 103 1.66 2.54 -8.32
N ARG A 104 2.93 2.95 -8.15
CA ARG A 104 4.06 2.00 -8.00
C ARG A 104 3.97 1.16 -6.72
N PHE A 105 3.22 1.62 -5.73
CA PHE A 105 3.03 0.92 -4.47
C PHE A 105 1.87 -0.08 -4.53
N ARG A 106 0.86 0.12 -5.40
CA ARG A 106 -0.38 -0.68 -5.48
C ARG A 106 -0.21 -2.09 -6.09
N VAL A 107 0.95 -2.69 -5.90
CA VAL A 107 1.20 -4.07 -6.30
C VAL A 107 0.72 -4.99 -5.19
N LEU A 108 -0.19 -5.90 -5.52
CA LEU A 108 -0.77 -6.83 -4.55
C LEU A 108 0.31 -7.66 -3.86
N PHE A 109 0.15 -7.81 -2.55
CA PHE A 109 1.05 -8.52 -1.65
C PHE A 109 2.45 -7.88 -1.49
N ALA A 110 2.70 -6.73 -2.10
CA ALA A 110 3.92 -5.98 -1.81
C ALA A 110 3.84 -5.34 -0.41
N PRO A 111 4.97 -5.20 0.30
CA PRO A 111 5.00 -4.69 1.68
C PRO A 111 4.34 -3.32 1.87
N PHE A 112 4.37 -2.48 0.83
CA PHE A 112 3.98 -1.08 0.89
C PHE A 112 2.69 -0.77 0.12
N VAL A 113 1.83 -1.77 -0.13
CA VAL A 113 0.59 -1.60 -0.90
C VAL A 113 -0.32 -0.50 -0.37
N SER A 114 -0.42 -0.39 0.95
CA SER A 114 -1.24 0.60 1.65
C SER A 114 -0.79 2.04 1.41
N CYS A 115 0.47 2.30 1.02
CA CYS A 115 0.91 3.64 0.64
C CYS A 115 0.18 4.11 -0.63
N GLY A 116 0.01 3.20 -1.59
CA GLY A 116 -0.72 3.46 -2.81
C GLY A 116 -2.22 3.67 -2.59
N ASP A 117 -2.80 2.89 -1.69
CA ASP A 117 -4.21 3.03 -1.29
C ASP A 117 -4.44 4.38 -0.59
N ALA A 118 -3.57 4.76 0.35
CA ALA A 118 -3.62 6.05 1.03
C ALA A 118 -3.64 7.22 0.04
N SER A 119 -2.81 7.18 -1.00
CA SER A 119 -2.78 8.24 -2.02
C SER A 119 -4.05 8.33 -2.86
N SER A 120 -4.67 7.18 -3.16
CA SER A 120 -5.93 7.11 -3.91
C SER A 120 -7.09 7.62 -3.05
N ASP A 121 -7.14 7.20 -1.79
CA ASP A 121 -8.16 7.61 -0.84
C ASP A 121 -8.05 9.11 -0.51
N ALA A 122 -6.84 9.65 -0.36
CA ALA A 122 -6.63 11.09 -0.18
C ALA A 122 -7.19 11.91 -1.36
N ALA A 123 -6.94 11.46 -2.60
CA ALA A 123 -7.46 12.13 -3.79
C ALA A 123 -9.00 12.03 -3.87
N LEU A 124 -9.58 10.87 -3.57
CA LEU A 124 -11.04 10.66 -3.57
C LEU A 124 -11.74 11.43 -2.45
N SER A 125 -11.12 11.53 -1.28
CA SER A 125 -11.60 12.37 -0.18
C SER A 125 -11.66 13.83 -0.60
N TRP A 126 -10.59 14.35 -1.23
CA TRP A 126 -10.56 15.72 -1.75
C TRP A 126 -11.66 15.98 -2.79
N GLN A 127 -11.89 15.03 -3.71
CA GLN A 127 -12.97 15.11 -4.67
C GLN A 127 -14.35 15.20 -3.99
N GLY A 128 -14.57 14.40 -2.95
CA GLY A 128 -15.78 14.47 -2.13
C GLY A 128 -15.96 15.85 -1.49
N LEU A 129 -14.88 16.41 -0.92
CA LEU A 129 -14.91 17.73 -0.29
C LEU A 129 -15.30 18.83 -1.28
N ILE A 130 -14.63 18.90 -2.42
CA ILE A 130 -14.86 19.98 -3.41
C ILE A 130 -16.17 19.79 -4.19
N GLY A 131 -16.65 18.54 -4.31
CA GLY A 131 -17.92 18.21 -4.93
C GLY A 131 -19.12 18.37 -3.99
N GLY A 132 -18.91 18.75 -2.72
CA GLY A 132 -19.96 18.83 -1.71
C GLY A 132 -20.53 17.47 -1.29
N ASN A 133 -19.88 16.37 -1.66
CA ASN A 133 -20.25 15.01 -1.28
C ASN A 133 -19.60 14.67 0.08
N LYS A 134 -20.32 14.97 1.16
CA LYS A 134 -19.85 14.75 2.54
C LYS A 134 -19.59 13.29 2.86
N GLU A 135 -20.42 12.37 2.35
CA GLU A 135 -20.28 10.94 2.59
C GLU A 135 -18.97 10.43 1.99
N GLN A 136 -18.72 10.76 0.72
CA GLN A 136 -17.46 10.45 0.05
C GLN A 136 -16.26 11.09 0.76
N PHE A 137 -16.35 12.37 1.14
CA PHE A 137 -15.26 13.01 1.88
C PHE A 137 -14.89 12.23 3.16
N VAL A 138 -15.88 11.92 4.00
CA VAL A 138 -15.67 11.26 5.29
C VAL A 138 -15.17 9.83 5.10
N GLU A 139 -15.81 9.05 4.22
CA GLU A 139 -15.44 7.65 3.97
C GLU A 139 -13.99 7.54 3.52
N TYR A 140 -13.63 8.26 2.45
CA TYR A 140 -12.29 8.18 1.89
C TYR A 140 -11.25 8.87 2.77
N HIS A 141 -11.63 9.87 3.58
CA HIS A 141 -10.71 10.43 4.56
C HIS A 141 -10.34 9.40 5.63
N GLN A 142 -11.33 8.64 6.11
CA GLN A 142 -11.09 7.59 7.09
C GLN A 142 -10.23 6.46 6.50
N LYS A 143 -10.51 6.04 5.26
CA LYS A 143 -9.68 5.03 4.56
C LYS A 143 -8.24 5.52 4.38
N TYR A 144 -8.05 6.78 4.00
CA TYR A 144 -6.73 7.41 3.92
C TYR A 144 -5.98 7.30 5.26
N ILE A 145 -6.61 7.65 6.38
CA ILE A 145 -5.95 7.60 7.70
C ILE A 145 -5.47 6.17 8.01
N VAL A 146 -6.34 5.18 7.79
CA VAL A 146 -6.02 3.76 8.05
C VAL A 146 -4.88 3.30 7.16
N ALA A 147 -4.99 3.50 5.85
CA ALA A 147 -3.97 3.08 4.89
C ALA A 147 -2.63 3.79 5.12
N ALA A 148 -2.65 5.08 5.50
CA ALA A 148 -1.46 5.83 5.86
C ALA A 148 -0.75 5.24 7.09
N MET A 149 -1.52 4.90 8.14
CA MET A 149 -0.97 4.24 9.33
C MET A 149 -0.36 2.87 9.00
N GLU A 150 -1.04 2.06 8.19
CA GLU A 150 -0.55 0.75 7.76
C GLU A 150 0.74 0.87 6.95
N CYS A 151 0.83 1.83 6.04
CA CYS A 151 2.04 2.08 5.25
C CYS A 151 3.23 2.47 6.16
N ILE A 152 3.00 3.38 7.11
CA ILE A 152 4.03 3.82 8.05
C ILE A 152 4.49 2.64 8.93
N GLN A 153 3.55 1.83 9.44
CA GLN A 153 3.88 0.64 10.22
C GLN A 153 4.69 -0.37 9.42
N ALA A 154 4.30 -0.61 8.15
CA ALA A 154 5.04 -1.50 7.26
C ALA A 154 6.47 -0.98 7.04
N ALA A 155 6.66 0.32 6.81
CA ALA A 155 7.99 0.90 6.65
C ALA A 155 8.84 0.78 7.91
N GLN A 156 8.29 1.10 9.08
CA GLN A 156 9.00 0.96 10.36
C GLN A 156 9.38 -0.48 10.67
N GLY A 157 8.45 -1.43 10.44
CA GLY A 157 8.70 -2.86 10.63
C GLY A 157 9.80 -3.41 9.73
N ASN A 158 9.84 -2.98 8.46
CA ASN A 158 10.88 -3.39 7.51
C ASN A 158 12.23 -2.71 7.77
N ALA A 159 12.25 -1.48 8.28
CA ALA A 159 13.48 -0.79 8.68
C ALA A 159 14.16 -1.46 9.90
N SER A 160 13.39 -2.14 10.75
CA SER A 160 13.88 -2.76 11.99
C SER A 160 14.48 -4.16 11.76
N GLY A 161 14.24 -4.77 10.60
CA GLY A 161 14.74 -6.09 10.21
C GLY A 161 15.89 -6.06 9.21
N SER A 162 16.41 -4.87 8.88
CA SER A 162 17.51 -4.63 7.93
C SER A 162 18.85 -4.50 8.65
#